data_AF-A0A6V7K3U5-F1
#
_entry.id   AF-A0A6V7K3U5-F1
#
_cell.length_a   1.000
_cell.length_b   1.000
_cell.length_c   1.000
_cell.angle_alpha   90.00
_cell.angle_beta   90.00
_cell.angle_gamma   90.00
#
_symmetry.space_group_name_H-M   'P 1'
#
loop_
_entity.id
_entity.type
_entity.pdbx_description
1 polymer ?
#
loop_
_entity_poly.entity_id
_entity_poly.type
_entity_poly.pdbx_seq_one_letter_code
_entity_poly.pdbx_strand_id
1 'polypeptide(L)' 'MPVQLIGRTTDFCGKTLWELVGNLKNHGKGRLVIRHRFQRYPEPCFMEIFKVGALPPE' A
#
# COMPACT_ATOMS: atom_id res chain seq x y z
N MET A 1 -22.57 19.62 8.92
CA MET A 1 -23.42 18.57 8.33
C MET A 1 -22.67 17.25 8.47
N PRO A 2 -23.19 16.24 9.18
CA PRO A 2 -22.50 14.95 9.29
C PRO A 2 -22.56 14.22 7.95
N VAL A 3 -21.40 13.92 7.35
CA VAL A 3 -21.33 13.09 6.14
C VAL A 3 -21.57 11.65 6.56
N GLN A 4 -22.69 11.07 6.15
CA GLN A 4 -23.00 9.67 6.40
C GLN A 4 -22.45 8.82 5.24
N LEU A 5 -21.45 7.98 5.54
CA LEU A 5 -20.89 7.04 4.58
C LEU A 5 -21.80 5.81 4.50
N ILE A 6 -22.42 5.56 3.35
CA ILE A 6 -23.27 4.39 3.10
C ILE A 6 -22.44 3.36 2.32
N GLY A 7 -22.31 2.13 2.85
CA GLY A 7 -21.58 1.02 2.21
C GLY A 7 -20.54 0.34 3.12
N ARG A 8 -19.67 -0.49 2.53
CA ARG A 8 -18.58 -1.15 3.26
C ARG A 8 -17.54 -0.10 3.67
N THR A 9 -17.42 0.15 4.96
CA THR A 9 -16.40 1.03 5.50
C THR A 9 -15.02 0.36 5.38
N THR A 10 -14.02 1.13 4.96
CA THR A 10 -12.62 0.67 4.97
C THR A 10 -11.78 1.71 5.70
N ASP A 11 -10.77 1.21 6.40
CA ASP A 11 -9.78 1.96 7.16
C ASP A 11 -8.53 2.28 6.32
N PHE A 12 -8.64 2.19 4.99
CA PHE A 12 -7.52 2.44 4.09
C PHE A 12 -7.28 3.94 3.95
N CYS A 13 -6.03 4.35 4.17
CA CYS A 13 -5.59 5.73 3.99
C CYS A 13 -4.30 5.76 3.18
N GLY A 14 -4.09 6.85 2.43
CA GLY A 14 -2.90 7.08 1.62
C GLY A 14 -3.02 6.58 0.18
N LYS A 15 -1.87 6.49 -0.50
CA LYS A 15 -1.75 6.00 -1.88
C LYS A 15 -1.78 4.49 -1.93
N THR A 16 -2.25 3.95 -3.05
CA THR A 16 -2.18 2.51 -3.32
C THR A 16 -0.72 2.05 -3.44
N LEU A 17 -0.48 0.75 -3.20
CA LEU A 17 0.86 0.17 -3.38
C LEU A 17 1.39 0.38 -4.81
N TRP A 18 0.51 0.30 -5.81
CA TRP A 18 0.87 0.47 -7.21
C TRP A 18 1.33 1.90 -7.52
N GLU A 19 0.63 2.91 -6.99
CA GLU A 19 1.04 4.32 -7.15
C GLU A 19 2.39 4.61 -6.47
N LEU A 20 2.67 3.97 -5.33
CA LEU A 20 3.96 4.12 -4.65
C LEU A 20 5.08 3.49 -5.48
N VAL A 21 4.91 2.22 -5.83
CA VAL A 21 5.92 1.43 -6.56
C VAL A 21 6.13 1.96 -7.98
N GLY A 22 5.10 2.48 -8.64
CA GLY A 22 5.19 3.07 -9.97
C GLY A 22 5.98 4.39 -10.01
N ASN A 23 5.96 5.18 -8.93
CA ASN A 23 6.64 6.47 -8.87
C ASN A 23 8.06 6.43 -8.29
N LEU A 24 8.46 5.29 -7.69
CA LEU A 24 9.78 5.14 -7.09
C LEU A 24 10.83 4.71 -8.13
N LYS A 25 12.04 5.26 -8.02
CA LYS A 25 13.20 4.81 -8.80
C LYS A 25 13.42 3.30 -8.59
N ASN A 26 13.62 2.57 -9.69
CA ASN A 26 13.77 1.11 -9.70
C ASN A 26 12.61 0.38 -8.99
N HIS A 27 11.40 0.93 -9.07
CA HIS A 27 10.19 0.40 -8.43
C HIS A 27 10.32 0.18 -6.92
N GLY A 28 11.22 0.91 -6.24
CA GLY A 28 11.41 0.79 -4.81
C GLY A 28 12.01 -0.54 -4.34
N LYS A 29 12.69 -1.29 -5.21
CA LYS A 29 13.37 -2.55 -4.83
C LYS A 29 14.32 -2.35 -3.63
N GLY A 30 14.23 -3.23 -2.65
CA GLY A 30 15.00 -3.19 -1.39
C GLY A 30 14.48 -2.19 -0.36
N ARG A 31 13.29 -1.59 -0.57
CA ARG A 31 12.62 -0.76 0.43
C ARG A 31 11.54 -1.54 1.19
N LEU A 32 11.30 -1.11 2.43
CA LEU A 32 10.23 -1.61 3.27
C LEU A 32 8.94 -0.81 3.06
N VAL A 33 7.81 -1.51 3.04
CA VAL A 33 6.47 -0.94 2.98
C VAL A 33 5.65 -1.45 4.15
N ILE A 34 4.91 -0.54 4.78
CA ILE A 34 4.01 -0.84 5.89
C ILE A 34 2.56 -0.66 5.41
N ARG A 35 1.66 -1.54 5.83
CA ARG A 35 0.22 -1.37 5.61
C ARG A 35 -0.42 -0.85 6.88
N HIS A 36 -1.26 0.18 6.76
CA HIS A 36 -2.00 0.77 7.88
C HIS A 36 -2.67 -0.29 8.77
N ARG A 37 -3.36 -1.26 8.15
CA ARG A 37 -4.04 -2.36 8.87
C ARG A 37 -3.12 -3.24 9.72
N PHE A 38 -1.83 -3.32 9.41
CA PHE A 38 -0.87 -4.14 10.14
C PHE A 38 -0.22 -3.41 11.33
N GLN A 39 -0.51 -2.12 11.53
CA GLN A 39 -0.10 -1.36 12.72
C GLN A 39 -0.91 -1.73 13.98
N ARG A 40 -1.78 -2.75 13.91
CA ARG A 40 -2.55 -3.25 15.06
C ARG A 40 -1.74 -4.10 16.03
N TYR A 41 -0.58 -4.59 15.60
CA TYR A 41 0.30 -5.43 16.40
C TYR A 41 1.39 -4.59 17.06
N PRO A 42 1.84 -4.94 18.28
CA PRO A 42 2.93 -4.22 18.94
C PRO A 42 4.29 -4.42 18.24
N GLU A 43 4.42 -5.46 17.43
CA GLU A 43 5.63 -5.77 16.68
C GLU A 43 5.67 -5.05 15.32
N PRO A 44 6.87 -4.67 14.83
CA PRO A 44 7.00 -4.01 13.54
C PRO A 44 6.62 -4.95 12.39
N CYS A 45 5.50 -4.67 11.74
CA CYS A 45 4.99 -5.42 10.60
C CYS A 45 5.28 -4.69 9.28
N PHE A 46 6.12 -5.26 8.43
CA PHE A 46 6.51 -4.67 7.14
C PHE A 46 6.67 -5.73 6.04
N MET A 47 6.71 -5.27 4.80
CA MET A 47 6.98 -6.07 3.60
C MET A 47 8.18 -5.47 2.87
N GLU A 48 9.13 -6.30 2.44
CA GLU A 48 10.23 -5.85 1.59
C GLU A 48 9.88 -6.04 0.10
N ILE A 49 10.19 -5.02 -0.71
CA ILE A 49 10.00 -5.09 -2.16
C ILE A 49 11.19 -5.82 -2.80
N PHE A 50 11.02 -7.10 -3.10
CA PHE A 50 12.05 -7.89 -3.80
C PHE A 50 11.98 -7.77 -5.33
N LYS A 51 10.77 -7.82 -5.88
CA LYS A 51 10.50 -7.78 -7.32
C LYS A 51 9.13 -7.17 -7.57
N VAL A 52 9.02 -6.45 -8.68
CA VAL A 52 7.76 -5.85 -9.15
C VAL A 52 7.54 -6.34 -10.58
N GLY A 53 6.34 -6.86 -10.85
CA GLY A 53 5.91 -7.25 -12.19
C GLY A 53 4.71 -6.41 -12.59
N ALA A 54 4.79 -5.78 -13.76
CA ALA A 54 3.64 -5.15 -14.39
C ALA A 54 2.88 -6.16 -15.24
N LEU A 55 1.63 -5.81 -15.59
CA LEU A 55 0.89 -6.52 -16.62
C LEU A 55 1.68 -6.47 -17.94
N PRO A 56 1.71 -7.57 -18.72
CA PRO A 56 2.32 -7.55 -20.04
C PRO A 56 1.58 -6.53 -20.95
N PRO A 57 2.28 -5.86 -21.88
CA PRO A 57 1.63 -5.08 -22.91
C PRO A 57 0.80 -5.99 -23.83
N GLU A 58 -0.32 -5.47 -24.34
CA GLU A 58 -1.16 -6.12 -25.36
C GLU A 58 -0.44 -6.22 -26.72
#